data_AF-X1E985-F1
#
_entry.id   AF-X1E985-F1
#
_cell.length_a   1.000
_cell.length_b   1.000
_cell.length_c   1.000
_cell.angle_alpha   90.00
_cell.angle_beta   90.00
_cell.angle_gamma   90.00
#
_symmetry.space_group_name_H-M   'P 1'
#
loop_
_entity.id
_entity.type
_entity.pdbx_description
1 polymer ?
#
loop_
_entity_poly.entity_id
_entity_poly.type
_entity_poly.pdbx_seq_one_letter_code
_entity_poly.pdbx_strand_id
1 'polypeptide(L)'
;MDEVLDVADADITATGMTRETFKKYWAAHWHLPSVGQGYEMLHRDVIDEATLDHLMVALDIMPFWRDKLRAISYSPYTRVDVRRMHKLGIIDEEGLVRAYMDLGYDEARAEGLAEFTVLYNLDPEEREQTEEDQEKKRQKEATRAAVVKAFQTNIITESEARGHLEALEYTDTAIELYLANALFTVEEEITDDRLQTIHEAFVRRIYDYTTTVAKLGELNLPGAQVETLMERWTIEKDAKTSRPSKAELFKMYGAKVITEETLKIELEGHGYTDKYITWYMEFERKK
;
A
#
# COMPACT_ATOMS: atom_id res chain seq x y z
N MET A 1 16.96 52.01 33.70
CA MET A 1 18.14 52.91 33.67
C MET A 1 18.16 53.83 34.88
N ASP A 2 17.03 54.43 35.24
CA ASP A 2 16.94 55.34 36.40
C ASP A 2 17.27 54.65 37.73
N GLU A 3 16.83 53.40 37.93
CA GLU A 3 17.15 52.61 39.13
C GLU A 3 18.66 52.43 39.37
N VAL A 4 19.44 52.16 38.33
CA VAL A 4 20.91 52.00 38.44
C VAL A 4 21.60 53.32 38.77
N LEU A 5 21.08 54.43 38.23
CA LEU A 5 21.63 55.77 38.46
C LEU A 5 21.39 56.26 39.87
N ASP A 6 20.24 55.91 40.44
CA ASP A 6 19.89 56.29 41.80
C ASP A 6 20.71 55.50 42.82
N VAL A 7 20.97 54.22 42.56
CA VAL A 7 21.86 53.39 43.39
C VAL A 7 23.31 53.87 43.33
N ALA A 8 23.78 54.27 42.14
CA ALA A 8 25.18 54.68 41.93
C ALA A 8 25.45 56.17 42.22
N ASP A 9 24.46 56.99 42.61
CA ASP A 9 24.59 58.46 42.63
C ASP A 9 25.71 58.99 43.54
N ALA A 10 25.84 58.40 44.73
CA ALA A 10 26.90 58.76 45.68
C ALA A 10 28.29 58.42 45.11
N ASP A 11 28.43 57.27 44.45
CA ASP A 11 29.69 56.80 43.85
C ASP A 11 30.03 57.59 42.57
N ILE A 12 29.03 57.93 41.75
CA ILE A 12 29.16 58.83 40.59
C ILE A 12 29.73 60.17 41.03
N THR A 13 29.17 60.75 42.11
CA THR A 13 29.63 62.02 42.68
C THR A 13 31.03 61.91 43.26
N ALA A 14 31.32 60.84 44.01
CA ALA A 14 32.62 60.60 44.64
C ALA A 14 33.75 60.39 43.61
N THR A 15 33.44 59.78 42.47
CA THR A 15 34.40 59.57 41.36
C THR A 15 34.54 60.79 40.44
N GLY A 16 33.79 61.87 40.71
CA GLY A 16 33.84 63.10 39.92
C GLY A 16 33.18 63.00 38.54
N MET A 17 32.38 61.95 38.28
CA MET A 17 31.60 61.85 37.05
C MET A 17 30.27 62.59 37.20
N THR A 18 29.75 63.12 36.08
CA THR A 18 28.36 63.58 36.04
C THR A 18 27.43 62.39 35.83
N ARG A 19 26.18 62.48 36.30
CA ARG A 19 25.12 61.50 35.97
C ARG A 19 25.03 61.26 34.45
N GLU A 20 25.19 62.28 33.62
CA GLU A 20 25.15 62.16 32.16
C GLU A 20 26.35 61.36 31.61
N THR A 21 27.55 61.63 32.10
CA THR A 21 28.75 60.87 31.75
C THR A 21 28.60 59.40 32.12
N PHE A 22 28.09 59.13 33.32
CA PHE A 22 27.82 57.76 33.76
C PHE A 22 26.76 57.06 32.91
N LYS A 23 25.68 57.76 32.49
CA LYS A 23 24.67 57.21 31.56
C LYS A 23 25.31 56.73 30.26
N LYS A 24 26.19 57.54 29.66
CA LYS A 24 26.91 57.19 28.42
C LYS A 24 27.89 56.04 28.64
N TYR A 25 28.63 56.09 29.74
CA TYR A 25 29.56 55.02 30.13
C TYR A 25 28.82 53.69 30.33
N TRP A 26 27.72 53.69 31.06
CA TRP A 26 26.89 52.51 31.29
C TRP A 26 26.29 51.96 30.00
N ALA A 27 25.77 52.82 29.11
CA ALA A 27 25.27 52.41 27.81
C ALA A 27 26.35 51.76 26.94
N ALA A 28 27.60 52.22 27.04
CA ALA A 28 28.73 51.62 26.35
C ALA A 28 29.08 50.20 26.85
N HIS A 29 28.54 49.76 28.00
CA HIS A 29 28.70 48.39 28.51
C HIS A 29 27.55 47.45 28.14
N TRP A 30 26.54 47.93 27.43
CA TRP A 30 25.48 47.07 26.95
C TRP A 30 26.04 46.07 25.95
N HIS A 31 25.62 44.82 26.12
CA HIS A 31 25.95 43.77 25.16
C HIS A 31 24.85 43.76 24.11
N LEU A 32 25.24 44.00 22.85
CA LEU A 32 24.33 43.93 21.73
C LEU A 32 24.03 42.47 21.37
N PRO A 33 22.84 42.18 20.82
CA PRO A 33 22.58 40.90 20.18
C PRO A 33 23.62 40.59 19.10
N SER A 34 23.97 39.32 18.91
CA SER A 34 24.78 38.91 17.77
C SER A 34 23.99 39.06 16.46
N VAL A 35 24.69 39.11 15.33
CA VAL A 35 24.05 39.13 14.01
C VAL A 35 23.15 37.90 13.82
N GLY A 36 23.58 36.72 14.31
CA GLY A 36 22.78 35.50 14.27
C GLY A 36 21.49 35.60 15.07
N GLN A 37 21.53 36.22 16.26
CA GLN A 37 20.31 36.55 17.01
C GLN A 37 19.43 37.54 16.24
N GLY A 38 20.05 38.49 15.53
CA GLY A 38 19.38 39.37 14.57
C GLY A 38 18.62 38.61 13.49
N TYR A 39 19.24 37.58 12.89
CA TYR A 39 18.58 36.74 11.89
C TYR A 39 17.40 35.97 12.48
N GLU A 40 17.54 35.38 13.66
CA GLU A 40 16.43 34.69 14.32
C GLU A 40 15.26 35.64 14.62
N MET A 41 15.54 36.86 15.06
CA MET A 41 14.51 37.88 15.29
C MET A 41 13.83 38.27 13.97
N LEU A 42 14.59 38.43 12.88
CA LEU A 42 14.04 38.71 11.55
C LEU A 42 13.13 37.58 11.07
N HIS A 43 13.59 36.32 11.13
CA HIS A 43 12.81 35.17 10.65
C HIS A 43 11.56 34.87 11.47
N ARG A 44 11.48 35.41 12.69
CA ARG A 44 10.31 35.29 13.58
C ARG A 44 9.42 36.54 13.56
N ASP A 45 9.65 37.45 12.61
CA ASP A 45 8.92 38.72 12.45
C ASP A 45 8.92 39.58 13.72
N VAL A 46 9.96 39.46 14.56
CA VAL A 46 10.13 40.28 15.78
C VAL A 46 10.71 41.65 15.42
N ILE A 47 11.53 41.70 14.36
CA ILE A 47 12.12 42.91 13.80
C ILE A 47 12.00 42.87 12.27
N ASP A 48 12.08 44.04 11.65
CA ASP A 48 12.17 44.18 10.19
C ASP A 48 13.63 44.29 9.70
N GLU A 49 13.82 44.28 8.38
CA GLU A 49 15.14 44.41 7.75
C GLU A 49 15.85 45.72 8.11
N ALA A 50 15.10 46.81 8.27
CA ALA A 50 15.65 48.11 8.64
C ALA A 50 16.24 48.08 10.06
N THR A 51 15.55 47.44 10.99
CA THR A 51 16.02 47.23 12.37
C THR A 51 17.21 46.28 12.40
N LEU A 52 17.23 45.24 11.57
CA LEU A 52 18.42 44.39 11.43
C LEU A 52 19.63 45.19 10.90
N ASP A 53 19.44 46.09 9.94
CA ASP A 53 20.51 46.97 9.47
C ASP A 53 21.04 47.89 10.58
N HIS A 54 20.15 48.48 11.39
CA HIS A 54 20.56 49.25 12.56
C HIS A 54 21.38 48.43 13.57
N LEU A 55 21.01 47.17 13.81
CA LEU A 55 21.81 46.27 14.64
C LEU A 55 23.20 46.06 14.02
N MET A 56 23.28 45.81 12.71
CA MET A 56 24.56 45.64 12.01
C MET A 56 25.42 46.92 12.02
N VAL A 57 24.80 48.11 11.99
CA VAL A 57 25.49 49.39 12.23
C VAL A 57 26.08 49.42 13.64
N ALA A 58 25.28 49.11 14.66
CA ALA A 58 25.69 49.16 16.05
C ALA A 58 26.79 48.14 16.40
N LEU A 59 26.86 47.03 15.64
CA LEU A 59 27.92 46.03 15.71
C LEU A 59 29.17 46.40 14.91
N ASP A 60 29.24 47.61 14.35
CA ASP A 60 30.36 48.10 13.52
C ASP A 60 30.65 47.23 12.29
N ILE A 61 29.64 46.56 11.73
CA ILE A 61 29.79 45.78 10.49
C ILE A 61 29.90 46.75 9.33
N MET A 62 30.97 46.59 8.52
CA MET A 62 31.19 47.45 7.36
C MET A 62 29.99 47.38 6.38
N PRO A 63 29.55 48.53 5.82
CA PRO A 63 28.40 48.57 4.90
C PRO A 63 28.49 47.55 3.75
N PHE A 64 29.68 47.31 3.20
CA PHE A 64 29.91 46.35 2.11
C PHE A 64 29.45 44.91 2.43
N TRP A 65 29.53 44.49 3.69
CA TRP A 65 29.22 43.13 4.13
C TRP A 65 27.76 42.94 4.54
N ARG A 66 27.02 44.01 4.88
CA ARG A 66 25.68 43.90 5.46
C ARG A 66 24.68 43.24 4.52
N ASP A 67 24.64 43.67 3.27
CA ASP A 67 23.74 43.07 2.27
C ASP A 67 24.08 41.60 1.99
N LYS A 68 25.37 41.24 2.01
CA LYS A 68 25.83 39.85 1.80
C LYS A 68 25.48 38.96 2.98
N LEU A 69 25.68 39.47 4.19
CA LEU A 69 25.31 38.82 5.43
C LEU A 69 23.79 38.60 5.52
N ARG A 70 23.01 39.61 5.14
CA ARG A 70 21.55 39.51 5.04
C ARG A 70 21.12 38.48 3.99
N ALA A 71 21.73 38.46 2.80
CA ALA A 71 21.38 37.51 1.75
C ALA A 71 21.54 36.04 2.18
N ILE A 72 22.53 35.75 3.04
CA ILE A 72 22.76 34.40 3.57
C ILE A 72 22.05 34.12 4.90
N SER A 73 21.18 35.02 5.38
CA SER A 73 20.44 34.78 6.62
C SER A 73 19.42 33.65 6.46
N TYR A 74 18.81 33.53 5.28
CA TYR A 74 17.82 32.50 4.98
C TYR A 74 18.47 31.15 4.67
N SER A 75 17.80 30.07 5.08
CA SER A 75 18.28 28.71 4.79
C SER A 75 18.04 28.36 3.32
N PRO A 76 19.03 27.73 2.64
CA PRO A 76 18.82 27.18 1.32
C PRO A 76 17.84 25.99 1.35
N TYR A 77 17.28 25.62 0.20
CA TYR A 77 16.45 24.43 0.09
C TYR A 77 17.23 23.16 0.49
N THR A 78 16.56 22.23 1.16
CA THR A 78 17.19 20.95 1.50
C THR A 78 17.32 20.09 0.24
N ARG A 79 18.30 19.18 0.21
CA ARG A 79 18.46 18.23 -0.92
C ARG A 79 17.18 17.45 -1.21
N VAL A 80 16.40 17.10 -0.18
CA VAL A 80 15.15 16.35 -0.35
C VAL A 80 14.09 17.22 -1.03
N ASP A 81 13.94 18.46 -0.58
CA ASP A 81 12.97 19.40 -1.16
C ASP A 81 13.33 19.76 -2.59
N VAL A 82 14.63 19.99 -2.88
CA VAL A 82 15.14 20.23 -4.23
C VAL A 82 14.77 19.10 -5.20
N ARG A 83 14.97 17.83 -4.80
CA ARG A 83 14.55 16.68 -5.64
C ARG A 83 13.06 16.65 -5.92
N ARG A 84 12.24 16.91 -4.89
CA ARG A 84 10.77 16.94 -4.99
C ARG A 84 10.30 18.10 -5.85
N MET A 85 10.89 19.27 -5.69
CA MET A 85 10.59 20.46 -6.50
C MET A 85 10.89 20.20 -7.98
N HIS A 86 12.02 19.57 -8.30
CA HIS A 86 12.33 19.17 -9.67
C HIS A 86 11.32 18.15 -10.19
N LYS A 87 10.97 17.13 -9.39
CA LYS A 87 9.97 16.13 -9.77
C LYS A 87 8.60 16.74 -10.08
N LEU A 88 8.22 17.77 -9.33
CA LEU A 88 6.97 18.51 -9.52
C LEU A 88 7.06 19.58 -10.62
N GLY A 89 8.20 19.72 -11.29
CA GLY A 89 8.43 20.73 -12.33
C GLY A 89 8.49 22.17 -11.81
N ILE A 90 8.71 22.37 -10.51
CA ILE A 90 8.86 23.70 -9.89
C ILE A 90 10.21 24.33 -10.25
N ILE A 91 11.24 23.49 -10.35
CA ILE A 91 12.59 23.88 -10.80
C ILE A 91 13.03 22.97 -11.93
N ASP A 92 13.86 23.51 -12.81
CA ASP A 92 14.52 22.79 -13.89
C ASP A 92 15.94 22.33 -13.48
N GLU A 93 16.68 21.77 -14.44
CA GLU A 93 18.04 21.25 -14.22
C GLU A 93 19.03 22.36 -13.83
N GLU A 94 18.91 23.56 -14.39
CA GLU A 94 19.72 24.72 -13.99
C GLU A 94 19.41 25.12 -12.54
N GLY A 95 18.12 25.12 -12.17
CA GLY A 95 17.66 25.35 -10.81
C GLY A 95 18.18 24.30 -9.81
N LEU A 96 18.28 23.02 -10.22
CA LEU A 96 18.89 21.97 -9.40
C LEU A 96 20.35 22.29 -9.08
N VAL A 97 21.15 22.63 -10.09
CA VAL A 97 22.56 22.97 -9.93
C VAL A 97 22.70 24.16 -8.98
N ARG A 98 21.92 25.23 -9.19
CA ARG A 98 21.93 26.40 -8.31
C ARG A 98 21.60 26.04 -6.87
N ALA A 99 20.54 25.27 -6.63
CA ALA A 99 20.11 24.90 -5.29
C ALA A 99 21.15 24.03 -4.57
N TYR A 100 21.84 23.13 -5.29
CA TYR A 100 22.97 22.38 -4.72
C TYR A 100 24.17 23.28 -4.42
N MET A 101 24.47 24.28 -5.27
CA MET A 101 25.52 25.27 -4.96
C MET A 101 25.18 26.12 -3.73
N ASP A 102 23.90 26.45 -3.51
CA ASP A 102 23.45 27.18 -2.31
C ASP A 102 23.68 26.39 -1.01
N LEU A 103 23.74 25.05 -1.10
CA LEU A 103 24.13 24.17 0.01
C LEU A 103 25.65 24.11 0.23
N GLY A 104 26.44 24.73 -0.64
CA GLY A 104 27.90 24.79 -0.55
C GLY A 104 28.64 23.73 -1.36
N TYR A 105 27.96 23.00 -2.26
CA TYR A 105 28.64 22.15 -3.25
C TYR A 105 29.32 23.03 -4.30
N ASP A 106 30.50 22.61 -4.78
CA ASP A 106 31.10 23.19 -5.99
C ASP A 106 30.31 22.76 -7.23
N GLU A 107 30.53 23.47 -8.34
CA GLU A 107 29.82 23.31 -9.61
C GLU A 107 29.84 21.86 -10.12
N ALA A 108 31.01 21.21 -10.18
CA ALA A 108 31.11 19.84 -10.68
C ALA A 108 30.32 18.84 -9.81
N ARG A 109 30.32 19.03 -8.48
CA ARG A 109 29.50 18.19 -7.58
C ARG A 109 28.01 18.51 -7.70
N ALA A 110 27.66 19.77 -7.90
CA ALA A 110 26.28 20.20 -8.09
C ALA A 110 25.68 19.66 -9.39
N GLU A 111 26.43 19.68 -10.48
CA GLU A 111 26.06 19.05 -11.77
C GLU A 111 25.85 17.54 -11.62
N GLY A 112 26.78 16.84 -10.98
CA GLY A 112 26.62 15.40 -10.74
C GLY A 112 25.42 15.07 -9.85
N LEU A 113 25.10 15.91 -8.86
CA LEU A 113 23.89 15.75 -8.04
C LEU A 113 22.62 16.08 -8.80
N ALA A 114 22.65 17.04 -9.73
CA ALA A 114 21.53 17.35 -10.61
C ALA A 114 21.25 16.17 -11.55
N GLU A 115 22.26 15.61 -12.22
CA GLU A 115 22.14 14.42 -13.04
C GLU A 115 21.59 13.22 -12.24
N PHE A 116 22.16 12.98 -11.06
CA PHE A 116 21.63 11.97 -10.14
C PHE A 116 20.15 12.20 -9.82
N THR A 117 19.74 13.43 -9.59
CA THR A 117 18.35 13.77 -9.25
C THR A 117 17.40 13.52 -10.41
N VAL A 118 17.80 13.88 -11.63
CA VAL A 118 17.03 13.62 -12.84
C VAL A 118 16.82 12.11 -12.99
N LEU A 119 17.90 11.32 -12.89
CA LEU A 119 17.82 9.86 -12.99
C LEU A 119 17.01 9.23 -11.86
N TYR A 120 17.21 9.70 -10.62
CA TYR A 120 16.48 9.21 -9.44
C TYR A 120 14.98 9.45 -9.54
N ASN A 121 14.56 10.56 -10.15
CA ASN A 121 13.15 10.88 -10.32
C ASN A 121 12.46 10.04 -11.39
N LEU A 122 13.20 9.30 -12.25
CA LEU A 122 12.62 8.39 -13.25
C LEU A 122 12.05 7.12 -12.63
N ASP A 123 12.72 6.57 -11.61
CA ASP A 123 12.25 5.39 -10.85
C ASP A 123 12.44 5.61 -9.34
N PRO A 124 11.60 6.44 -8.72
CA PRO A 124 11.74 6.80 -7.32
C PRO A 124 11.24 5.69 -6.40
N GLU A 125 11.86 5.59 -5.21
CA GLU A 125 11.41 4.69 -4.15
C GLU A 125 9.91 4.90 -3.84
N GLU A 126 9.22 3.83 -3.42
CA GLU A 126 7.77 3.82 -3.20
C GLU A 126 7.26 4.97 -2.30
N ARG A 127 8.04 5.37 -1.29
CA ARG A 127 7.72 6.50 -0.39
C ARG A 127 7.78 7.89 -1.04
N GLU A 128 8.44 8.02 -2.19
CA GLU A 128 8.61 9.26 -2.94
C GLU A 128 7.81 9.25 -4.26
N GLN A 129 7.06 8.18 -4.54
CA GLN A 129 6.17 8.08 -5.71
C GLN A 129 4.98 9.03 -5.58
N THR A 130 4.67 9.72 -6.68
CA THR A 130 3.46 10.54 -6.81
C THR A 130 2.26 9.65 -7.13
N GLU A 131 1.04 10.20 -7.04
CA GLU A 131 -0.16 9.49 -7.47
C GLU A 131 -0.08 9.08 -8.96
N GLU A 132 0.56 9.89 -9.79
CA GLU A 132 0.78 9.60 -11.21
C GLU A 132 1.72 8.40 -11.40
N ASP A 133 2.82 8.32 -10.64
CA ASP A 133 3.76 7.19 -10.69
C ASP A 133 3.07 5.88 -10.28
N GLN A 134 2.26 5.94 -9.21
CA GLN A 134 1.48 4.81 -8.74
C GLN A 134 0.41 4.39 -9.75
N GLU A 135 -0.21 5.35 -10.44
CA GLU A 135 -1.17 5.07 -11.51
C GLU A 135 -0.48 4.40 -12.72
N LYS A 136 0.67 4.91 -13.17
CA LYS A 136 1.47 4.27 -14.23
C LYS A 136 1.85 2.84 -13.85
N LYS A 137 2.27 2.60 -12.61
CA LYS A 137 2.56 1.27 -12.08
C LYS A 137 1.33 0.36 -12.12
N ARG A 138 0.18 0.84 -11.64
CA ARG A 138 -1.09 0.08 -11.68
C ARG A 138 -1.52 -0.25 -13.12
N GLN A 139 -1.36 0.69 -14.05
CA GLN A 139 -1.65 0.47 -15.47
C GLN A 139 -0.73 -0.58 -16.08
N LYS A 140 0.58 -0.52 -15.78
CA LYS A 140 1.56 -1.53 -16.21
C LYS A 140 1.21 -2.92 -15.65
N GLU A 141 0.88 -3.03 -14.37
CA GLU A 141 0.48 -4.28 -13.72
C GLU A 141 -0.83 -4.85 -14.27
N ALA A 142 -1.82 -4.00 -14.55
CA ALA A 142 -3.09 -4.38 -15.16
C ALA A 142 -2.89 -4.87 -16.61
N THR A 143 -2.05 -4.18 -17.38
CA THR A 143 -1.73 -4.58 -18.77
C THR A 143 -0.97 -5.90 -18.77
N ARG A 144 0.01 -6.09 -17.89
CA ARG A 144 0.68 -7.38 -17.68
C ARG A 144 -0.33 -8.49 -17.36
N ALA A 145 -1.25 -8.27 -16.43
CA ALA A 145 -2.26 -9.26 -16.06
C ALA A 145 -3.16 -9.63 -17.25
N ALA A 146 -3.54 -8.65 -18.08
CA ALA A 146 -4.31 -8.90 -19.29
C ALA A 146 -3.52 -9.74 -20.32
N VAL A 147 -2.23 -9.43 -20.54
CA VAL A 147 -1.36 -10.20 -21.44
C VAL A 147 -1.21 -11.64 -20.95
N VAL A 148 -0.92 -11.83 -19.66
CA VAL A 148 -0.80 -13.17 -19.06
C VAL A 148 -2.09 -13.96 -19.23
N LYS A 149 -3.26 -13.34 -18.98
CA LYS A 149 -4.56 -14.00 -19.17
C LYS A 149 -4.83 -14.37 -20.63
N ALA A 150 -4.46 -13.50 -21.57
CA ALA A 150 -4.59 -13.79 -23.00
C ALA A 150 -3.73 -14.99 -23.41
N PHE A 151 -2.53 -15.11 -22.84
CA PHE A 151 -1.67 -16.27 -23.04
C PHE A 151 -2.26 -17.55 -22.41
N GLN A 152 -2.71 -17.49 -21.16
CA GLN A 152 -3.39 -18.61 -20.46
C GLN A 152 -4.57 -19.15 -21.27
N THR A 153 -5.33 -18.27 -21.91
CA THR A 153 -6.51 -18.64 -22.71
C THR A 153 -6.20 -18.96 -24.17
N ASN A 154 -4.92 -19.10 -24.53
CA ASN A 154 -4.44 -19.36 -25.90
C ASN A 154 -4.94 -18.33 -26.94
N ILE A 155 -5.27 -17.11 -26.52
CA ILE A 155 -5.64 -16.00 -27.42
C ILE A 155 -4.39 -15.48 -28.15
N ILE A 156 -3.24 -15.50 -27.46
CA ILE A 156 -1.94 -15.12 -28.01
C ILE A 156 -0.92 -16.24 -27.78
N THR A 157 0.12 -16.26 -28.60
CA THR A 157 1.25 -17.18 -28.50
C THR A 157 2.25 -16.75 -27.43
N GLU A 158 3.14 -17.66 -27.02
CA GLU A 158 4.23 -17.36 -26.07
C GLU A 158 5.14 -16.24 -26.59
N SER A 159 5.45 -16.24 -27.89
CA SER A 159 6.29 -15.21 -28.51
C SER A 159 5.63 -13.84 -28.49
N GLU A 160 4.31 -13.76 -28.73
CA GLU A 160 3.56 -12.51 -28.65
C GLU A 160 3.44 -12.02 -27.21
N ALA A 161 3.15 -12.91 -26.26
CA ALA A 161 3.10 -12.59 -24.85
C ALA A 161 4.44 -12.05 -24.33
N ARG A 162 5.54 -12.70 -24.69
CA ARG A 162 6.91 -12.23 -24.40
C ARG A 162 7.14 -10.83 -24.98
N GLY A 163 6.87 -10.62 -26.27
CA GLY A 163 7.04 -9.31 -26.90
C GLY A 163 6.21 -8.20 -26.24
N HIS A 164 4.98 -8.49 -25.81
CA HIS A 164 4.16 -7.54 -25.07
C HIS A 164 4.71 -7.22 -23.67
N LEU A 165 5.26 -8.21 -22.96
CA LEU A 165 5.84 -8.00 -21.63
C LEU A 165 7.21 -7.29 -21.69
N GLU A 166 8.01 -7.54 -22.73
CA GLU A 166 9.25 -6.79 -23.02
C GLU A 166 8.94 -5.32 -23.30
N ALA A 167 7.89 -5.04 -24.08
CA ALA A 167 7.43 -3.67 -24.34
C ALA A 167 6.94 -2.94 -23.08
N LEU A 168 6.53 -3.69 -22.05
CA LEU A 168 6.22 -3.16 -20.72
C LEU A 168 7.46 -3.05 -19.82
N GLU A 169 8.67 -3.29 -20.32
CA GLU A 169 9.93 -3.23 -19.58
C GLU A 169 10.00 -4.24 -18.41
N TYR A 170 9.43 -5.44 -18.58
CA TYR A 170 9.72 -6.56 -17.68
C TYR A 170 11.04 -7.23 -18.09
N THR A 171 11.79 -7.71 -17.10
CA THR A 171 13.03 -8.44 -17.34
C THR A 171 12.75 -9.86 -17.84
N ASP A 172 13.68 -10.45 -18.60
CA ASP A 172 13.54 -11.80 -19.13
C ASP A 172 13.19 -12.83 -18.05
N THR A 173 13.84 -12.74 -16.89
CA THR A 173 13.57 -13.61 -15.74
C THR A 173 12.14 -13.45 -15.21
N ALA A 174 11.62 -12.22 -15.16
CA ALA A 174 10.24 -11.96 -14.73
C ALA A 174 9.25 -12.49 -15.77
N ILE A 175 9.54 -12.31 -17.06
CA ILE A 175 8.71 -12.80 -18.17
C ILE A 175 8.61 -14.33 -18.11
N GLU A 176 9.75 -15.02 -18.00
CA GLU A 176 9.78 -16.48 -17.89
C GLU A 176 8.94 -16.98 -16.71
N LEU A 177 9.06 -16.33 -15.54
CA LEU A 177 8.25 -16.68 -14.37
C LEU A 177 6.75 -16.48 -14.63
N TYR A 178 6.35 -15.38 -15.27
CA TYR A 178 4.93 -15.12 -15.57
C TYR A 178 4.35 -16.14 -16.55
N LEU A 179 5.08 -16.48 -17.61
CA LEU A 179 4.63 -17.44 -18.60
C LEU A 179 4.62 -18.88 -18.04
N ALA A 180 5.61 -19.25 -17.23
CA ALA A 180 5.62 -20.56 -16.55
C ALA A 180 4.45 -20.70 -15.58
N ASN A 181 4.17 -19.68 -14.77
CA ASN A 181 3.03 -19.68 -13.86
C ASN A 181 1.70 -19.73 -14.62
N ALA A 182 1.61 -19.04 -15.76
CA ALA A 182 0.42 -19.08 -16.60
C ALA A 182 0.10 -20.50 -17.08
N LEU A 183 1.10 -21.23 -17.57
CA LEU A 183 0.94 -22.62 -18.00
C LEU A 183 0.57 -23.54 -16.84
N PHE A 184 1.19 -23.33 -15.68
CA PHE A 184 0.87 -24.08 -14.46
C PHE A 184 -0.59 -23.88 -14.05
N THR A 185 -1.10 -22.63 -14.06
CA THR A 185 -2.51 -22.35 -13.75
C THR A 185 -3.45 -23.06 -14.71
N VAL A 186 -3.13 -23.13 -16.00
CA VAL A 186 -3.96 -23.87 -16.98
C VAL A 186 -3.99 -25.37 -16.66
N GLU A 187 -2.85 -25.95 -16.30
CA GLU A 187 -2.77 -27.36 -15.91
C GLU A 187 -3.56 -27.66 -14.62
N GLU A 188 -3.48 -26.74 -13.64
CA GLU A 188 -4.25 -26.79 -12.40
C GLU A 188 -5.76 -26.74 -12.67
N GLU A 189 -6.23 -25.77 -13.46
CA GLU A 189 -7.65 -25.63 -13.82
C GLU A 189 -8.21 -26.88 -14.53
N ILE A 190 -7.44 -27.46 -15.47
CA ILE A 190 -7.84 -28.71 -16.15
C ILE A 190 -7.92 -29.88 -15.17
N THR A 191 -6.98 -29.93 -14.21
CA THR A 191 -6.94 -30.99 -13.20
C THR A 191 -8.15 -30.87 -12.26
N ASP A 192 -8.50 -29.65 -11.86
CA ASP A 192 -9.68 -29.37 -11.04
C ASP A 192 -10.99 -29.74 -11.75
N ASP A 193 -11.14 -29.40 -13.04
CA ASP A 193 -12.31 -29.79 -13.84
C ASP A 193 -12.46 -31.31 -13.94
N ARG A 194 -11.36 -32.04 -14.12
CA ARG A 194 -11.35 -33.51 -14.13
C ARG A 194 -11.71 -34.06 -12.76
N LEU A 195 -11.14 -33.50 -11.70
CA LEU A 195 -11.41 -33.90 -10.33
C LEU A 195 -12.89 -33.70 -9.97
N GLN A 196 -13.48 -32.58 -10.36
CA GLN A 196 -14.90 -32.29 -10.20
C GLN A 196 -15.77 -33.28 -10.98
N THR A 197 -15.39 -33.64 -12.21
CA THR A 197 -16.11 -34.63 -13.01
C THR A 197 -16.11 -36.01 -12.34
N ILE A 198 -14.96 -36.44 -11.83
CA ILE A 198 -14.81 -37.73 -11.14
C ILE A 198 -15.61 -37.72 -9.82
N HIS A 199 -15.54 -36.61 -9.07
CA HIS A 199 -16.32 -36.39 -7.86
C HIS A 199 -17.81 -36.59 -8.11
N GLU A 200 -18.36 -35.88 -9.09
CA GLU A 200 -19.79 -35.95 -9.41
C GLU A 200 -20.22 -37.36 -9.81
N ALA A 201 -19.40 -38.07 -10.59
CA ALA A 201 -19.68 -39.44 -11.01
C ALA A 201 -19.68 -40.42 -9.84
N PHE A 202 -18.75 -40.31 -8.90
CA PHE A 202 -18.71 -41.14 -7.70
C PHE A 202 -19.89 -40.87 -6.77
N VAL A 203 -20.18 -39.59 -6.48
CA VAL A 203 -21.29 -39.19 -5.60
C VAL A 203 -22.64 -39.60 -6.20
N ARG A 204 -22.78 -39.59 -7.53
CA ARG A 204 -23.99 -40.07 -8.25
C ARG A 204 -24.03 -41.59 -8.42
N ARG A 205 -23.09 -42.34 -7.82
CA ARG A 205 -22.98 -43.80 -7.89
C ARG A 205 -22.79 -44.35 -9.33
N ILE A 206 -22.30 -43.52 -10.24
CA ILE A 206 -21.91 -43.94 -11.59
C ILE A 206 -20.58 -44.71 -11.52
N TYR A 207 -19.65 -44.23 -10.68
CA TYR A 207 -18.40 -44.93 -10.37
C TYR A 207 -18.43 -45.58 -8.99
N ASP A 208 -17.81 -46.75 -8.88
CA ASP A 208 -17.52 -47.40 -7.60
C ASP A 208 -16.18 -46.93 -7.03
N TYR A 209 -15.86 -47.37 -5.80
CA TYR A 209 -14.64 -46.94 -5.10
C TYR A 209 -13.38 -47.26 -5.90
N THR A 210 -13.26 -48.49 -6.41
CA THR A 210 -12.09 -48.97 -7.15
C THR A 210 -11.89 -48.19 -8.45
N THR A 211 -12.97 -47.95 -9.19
CA THR A 211 -12.95 -47.17 -10.44
C THR A 211 -12.58 -45.71 -10.18
N THR A 212 -13.08 -45.14 -9.09
CA THR A 212 -12.80 -43.74 -8.71
C THR A 212 -11.33 -43.56 -8.32
N VAL A 213 -10.77 -44.47 -7.51
CA VAL A 213 -9.33 -44.45 -7.16
C VAL A 213 -8.45 -44.61 -8.40
N ALA A 214 -8.80 -45.52 -9.32
CA ALA A 214 -8.07 -45.68 -10.57
C ALA A 214 -8.09 -44.38 -11.41
N LYS A 215 -9.24 -43.72 -11.51
CA LYS A 215 -9.41 -42.45 -12.23
C LYS A 215 -8.67 -41.28 -11.57
N LEU A 216 -8.65 -41.22 -10.24
CA LEU A 216 -7.84 -40.24 -9.51
C LEU A 216 -6.34 -40.48 -9.69
N GLY A 217 -5.93 -41.76 -9.79
CA GLY A 217 -4.54 -42.12 -10.10
C GLY A 217 -4.07 -41.66 -11.48
N GLU A 218 -4.96 -41.61 -12.47
CA GLU A 218 -4.66 -41.05 -13.81
C GLU A 218 -4.31 -39.53 -13.75
N LEU A 219 -4.67 -38.83 -12.67
CA LEU A 219 -4.34 -37.42 -12.44
C LEU A 219 -2.99 -37.21 -11.75
N ASN A 220 -2.21 -38.27 -11.50
CA ASN A 220 -0.91 -38.21 -10.81
C ASN A 220 -0.94 -37.52 -9.42
N LEU A 221 -2.08 -37.56 -8.73
CA LEU A 221 -2.22 -36.97 -7.40
C LEU A 221 -1.43 -37.80 -6.36
N PRO A 222 -0.82 -37.16 -5.34
CA PRO A 222 -0.23 -37.86 -4.21
C PRO A 222 -1.23 -38.80 -3.52
N GLY A 223 -0.78 -40.01 -3.13
CA GLY A 223 -1.66 -41.02 -2.53
C GLY A 223 -2.44 -40.53 -1.30
N ALA A 224 -1.80 -39.74 -0.43
CA ALA A 224 -2.47 -39.13 0.74
C ALA A 224 -3.62 -38.18 0.35
N GLN A 225 -3.48 -37.47 -0.78
CA GLN A 225 -4.55 -36.62 -1.31
C GLN A 225 -5.71 -37.46 -1.82
N VAL A 226 -5.43 -38.57 -2.52
CA VAL A 226 -6.45 -39.51 -3.00
C VAL A 226 -7.24 -40.11 -1.83
N GLU A 227 -6.55 -40.56 -0.78
CA GLU A 227 -7.20 -41.10 0.43
C GLU A 227 -8.13 -40.07 1.08
N THR A 228 -7.65 -38.83 1.25
CA THR A 228 -8.43 -37.73 1.82
C THR A 228 -9.66 -37.40 0.97
N LEU A 229 -9.52 -37.35 -0.36
CA LEU A 229 -10.64 -37.11 -1.28
C LEU A 229 -11.66 -38.24 -1.20
N MET A 230 -11.22 -39.49 -1.22
CA MET A 230 -12.11 -40.65 -1.16
C MET A 230 -12.88 -40.74 0.15
N GLU A 231 -12.25 -40.40 1.29
CA GLU A 231 -12.94 -40.33 2.57
C GLU A 231 -14.05 -39.26 2.54
N ARG A 232 -13.72 -38.03 2.12
CA ARG A 232 -14.68 -36.92 2.02
C ARG A 232 -15.84 -37.25 1.09
N TRP A 233 -15.54 -37.80 -0.10
CA TRP A 233 -16.56 -38.10 -1.09
C TRP A 233 -17.43 -39.29 -0.70
N THR A 234 -16.90 -40.24 0.08
CA THR A 234 -17.69 -41.38 0.60
C THR A 234 -18.70 -40.86 1.62
N ILE A 235 -18.27 -39.99 2.53
CA ILE A 235 -19.18 -39.30 3.47
C ILE A 235 -20.28 -38.56 2.70
N GLU A 236 -19.94 -37.82 1.65
CA GLU A 236 -20.92 -37.08 0.84
C GLU A 236 -21.90 -38.00 0.09
N LYS A 237 -21.38 -39.07 -0.53
CA LYS A 237 -22.19 -40.06 -1.25
C LYS A 237 -23.18 -40.76 -0.33
N ASP A 238 -22.76 -41.09 0.90
CA ASP A 238 -23.60 -41.75 1.89
C ASP A 238 -24.59 -40.78 2.55
N ALA A 239 -24.23 -39.49 2.64
CA ALA A 239 -25.12 -38.43 3.07
C ALA A 239 -26.28 -38.16 2.08
N LYS A 240 -26.13 -38.47 0.78
CA LYS A 240 -27.22 -38.40 -0.20
C LYS A 240 -28.26 -39.53 -0.01
N THR A 241 -29.06 -39.41 1.04
CA THR A 241 -30.36 -40.09 1.18
C THR A 241 -31.41 -39.28 0.40
N SER A 242 -31.44 -39.43 -0.93
CA SER A 242 -32.58 -38.90 -1.70
C SER A 242 -33.82 -39.69 -1.28
N ARG A 243 -34.56 -39.13 -0.32
CA ARG A 243 -35.83 -39.67 0.17
C ARG A 243 -36.93 -39.27 -0.81
N PRO A 244 -37.88 -40.17 -1.13
CA PRO A 244 -39.04 -39.80 -1.93
C PRO A 244 -39.73 -38.59 -1.30
N SER A 245 -40.16 -37.63 -2.10
CA SER A 245 -40.86 -36.46 -1.58
C SER A 245 -42.12 -36.87 -0.80
N LYS A 246 -42.61 -36.01 0.11
CA LYS A 246 -43.88 -36.26 0.84
C LYS A 246 -45.00 -36.73 -0.10
N ALA A 247 -45.15 -36.09 -1.27
CA ALA A 247 -46.19 -36.44 -2.23
C ALA A 247 -45.99 -37.84 -2.84
N GLU A 248 -44.74 -38.26 -3.09
CA GLU A 248 -44.42 -39.59 -3.58
C GLU A 248 -44.62 -40.65 -2.50
N LEU A 249 -44.24 -40.37 -1.25
CA LEU A 249 -44.48 -41.26 -0.11
C LEU A 249 -45.98 -41.54 0.07
N PHE A 250 -46.83 -40.51 0.01
CA PHE A 250 -48.29 -40.69 0.09
C PHE A 250 -48.85 -41.44 -1.13
N LYS A 251 -48.32 -41.22 -2.34
CA LYS A 251 -48.68 -42.04 -3.52
C LYS A 251 -48.27 -43.51 -3.35
N MET A 252 -47.07 -43.77 -2.84
CA MET A 252 -46.56 -45.13 -2.57
C MET A 252 -47.40 -45.83 -1.48
N TYR A 253 -47.81 -45.10 -0.44
CA TYR A 253 -48.70 -45.61 0.60
C TYR A 253 -50.10 -45.93 0.04
N GLY A 254 -50.71 -45.02 -0.72
CA GLY A 254 -52.00 -45.24 -1.38
C GLY A 254 -51.97 -46.42 -2.37
N ALA A 255 -50.85 -46.61 -3.07
CA ALA A 255 -50.59 -47.76 -3.94
C ALA A 255 -50.22 -49.05 -3.17
N LYS A 256 -50.21 -49.04 -1.82
CA LYS A 256 -49.84 -50.14 -0.93
C LYS A 256 -48.42 -50.69 -1.15
N VAL A 257 -47.52 -49.86 -1.67
CA VAL A 257 -46.09 -50.19 -1.86
C VAL A 257 -45.33 -50.11 -0.53
N ILE A 258 -45.76 -49.24 0.38
CA ILE A 258 -45.19 -49.08 1.73
C ILE A 258 -46.29 -49.17 2.80
N THR A 259 -45.91 -49.55 4.03
CA THR A 259 -46.85 -49.64 5.16
C THR A 259 -47.02 -48.28 5.86
N GLU A 260 -48.03 -48.17 6.72
CA GLU A 260 -48.24 -46.98 7.56
C GLU A 260 -47.04 -46.74 8.51
N GLU A 261 -46.46 -47.81 9.04
CA GLU A 261 -45.29 -47.74 9.91
C GLU A 261 -44.05 -47.24 9.14
N THR A 262 -43.84 -47.74 7.91
CA THR A 262 -42.76 -47.26 7.03
C THR A 262 -42.98 -45.81 6.60
N LEU A 263 -44.22 -45.41 6.30
CA LEU A 263 -44.55 -44.02 5.97
C LEU A 263 -44.25 -43.08 7.15
N LYS A 264 -44.55 -43.49 8.38
CA LYS A 264 -44.25 -42.73 9.59
C LYS A 264 -42.74 -42.51 9.75
N ILE A 265 -41.94 -43.57 9.65
CA ILE A 265 -40.48 -43.52 9.77
C ILE A 265 -39.85 -42.62 8.70
N GLU A 266 -40.34 -42.68 7.46
CA GLU A 266 -39.82 -41.83 6.39
C GLU A 266 -40.20 -40.35 6.57
N LEU A 267 -41.41 -40.06 7.08
CA LEU A 267 -41.80 -38.68 7.43
C LEU A 267 -41.01 -38.15 8.64
N GLU A 268 -40.73 -38.97 9.64
CA GLU A 268 -39.83 -38.60 10.75
C GLU A 268 -38.44 -38.26 10.24
N GLY A 269 -37.90 -39.06 9.32
CA GLY A 269 -36.59 -38.80 8.72
C GLY A 269 -36.56 -37.66 7.70
N HIS A 270 -37.72 -37.12 7.29
CA HIS A 270 -37.86 -35.80 6.64
C HIS A 270 -37.94 -34.63 7.64
N GLY A 271 -37.88 -34.91 8.94
CA GLY A 271 -37.91 -33.91 10.01
C GLY A 271 -39.31 -33.46 10.43
N TYR A 272 -40.38 -34.18 10.06
CA TYR A 272 -41.72 -33.90 10.55
C TYR A 272 -41.89 -34.35 12.01
N THR A 273 -42.53 -33.52 12.84
CA THR A 273 -42.85 -33.89 14.23
C THR A 273 -44.05 -34.83 14.30
N ASP A 274 -44.16 -35.63 15.36
CA ASP A 274 -45.27 -36.59 15.59
C ASP A 274 -46.65 -35.96 15.39
N LYS A 275 -46.81 -34.70 15.81
CA LYS A 275 -48.03 -33.92 15.64
C LYS A 275 -48.42 -33.79 14.16
N TYR A 276 -47.48 -33.38 13.32
CA TYR A 276 -47.75 -33.18 11.89
C TYR A 276 -47.91 -34.50 11.14
N ILE A 277 -47.17 -35.53 11.53
CA ILE A 277 -47.33 -36.86 10.95
C ILE A 277 -48.74 -37.38 11.23
N THR A 278 -49.22 -37.26 12.47
CA THR A 278 -50.59 -37.65 12.84
C THR A 278 -51.64 -36.92 11.98
N TRP A 279 -51.47 -35.61 11.75
CA TRP A 279 -52.37 -34.84 10.89
C TRP A 279 -52.36 -35.31 9.44
N TYR A 280 -51.19 -35.59 8.87
CA TYR A 280 -51.10 -36.10 7.50
C TYR A 280 -51.70 -37.51 7.37
N MET A 281 -51.52 -38.36 8.39
CA MET A 281 -52.12 -39.70 8.43
C MET A 281 -53.65 -39.65 8.53
N GLU A 282 -54.19 -38.75 9.36
CA GLU A 282 -55.64 -38.53 9.44
C GLU A 282 -56.21 -37.92 8.16
N PHE A 283 -55.46 -37.02 7.52
CA PHE A 283 -55.86 -36.42 6.25
C PHE A 283 -55.98 -37.47 5.14
N GLU A 284 -54.99 -38.37 5.02
CA GLU A 284 -55.03 -39.41 3.98
C GLU A 284 -56.10 -40.47 4.28
N ARG A 285 -56.40 -40.77 5.55
CA ARG A 285 -57.50 -41.69 5.93
C ARG A 285 -58.90 -41.16 5.64
N LYS A 286 -59.06 -39.84 5.50
CA LYS A 286 -60.34 -39.18 5.19
C LYS A 286 -60.56 -38.96 3.69
N LYS A 287 -59.58 -39.34 2.87
CA LYS A 287 -59.59 -39.21 1.42
C LYS A 287 -60.07 -40.51 0.78
#